data_AF-A0A5N6J585-F1
#
_entry.id   AF-A0A5N6J585-F1
#
_cell.length_a   1.000
_cell.length_b   1.000
_cell.length_c   1.000
_cell.angle_alpha   90.00
_cell.angle_beta   90.00
_cell.angle_gamma   90.00
#
_symmetry.space_group_name_H-M   'P 1'
#
loop_
_entity.id
_entity.type
_entity.pdbx_description
1 polymer ?
#
loop_
_entity_poly.entity_id
_entity_poly.type
_entity_poly.pdbx_seq_one_letter_code
_entity_poly.pdbx_strand_id
1 'polypeptide(L)'
;MLTRAEVSKHQSRDSCLVIIKGNVYDLSSYLDVHPGGSRIILKYAGRDATQAFEPIHPPDAIEKHLPPELKLGPVAEANVGIPPDPALPGISLAERTTNKNVLSLLRSVVNIHDFEHAASQILAPRLFSVFKAGADDEYTAQWN
;
A
#
# COMPACT_ATOMS: atom_id res chain seq x y z
N MET A 1 5.10 21.45 -15.70
CA MET A 1 5.81 21.03 -14.47
C MET A 1 5.12 21.69 -13.30
N LEU A 2 4.68 20.91 -12.31
CA LEU A 2 4.08 21.44 -11.07
C LEU A 2 5.14 21.45 -9.96
N THR A 3 5.06 22.42 -9.04
CA THR A 3 5.91 22.43 -7.85
C THR A 3 5.28 21.62 -6.73
N ARG A 4 6.08 21.13 -5.77
CA ARG A 4 5.55 20.42 -4.59
C ARG A 4 4.61 21.31 -3.76
N ALA A 5 4.89 22.61 -3.70
CA ALA A 5 4.04 23.59 -3.02
C ALA A 5 2.69 23.80 -3.71
N GLU A 6 2.61 23.58 -5.02
CA GLU A 6 1.34 23.60 -5.73
C GLU A 6 0.57 22.31 -5.47
N VAL A 7 1.22 21.16 -5.60
CA VAL A 7 0.62 19.85 -5.33
C VAL A 7 0.04 19.78 -3.92
N SER A 8 0.74 20.33 -2.91
CA SER A 8 0.29 20.31 -1.52
C SER A 8 -0.99 21.08 -1.25
N LYS A 9 -1.49 21.91 -2.18
CA LYS A 9 -2.80 22.57 -2.04
C LYS A 9 -3.97 21.66 -2.36
N HIS A 10 -3.72 20.56 -3.07
CA HIS A 10 -4.74 19.63 -3.56
C HIS A 10 -4.85 18.40 -2.64
N GLN A 11 -5.45 18.62 -1.46
CA GLN A 11 -5.60 17.60 -0.39
C GLN A 11 -7.05 17.14 -0.18
N SER A 12 -7.98 17.49 -1.07
CA SER A 12 -9.41 17.21 -0.90
C SER A 12 -9.90 16.15 -1.87
N ARG A 13 -11.12 15.65 -1.66
CA ARG A 13 -11.74 14.66 -2.54
C ARG A 13 -12.03 15.22 -3.94
N ASP A 14 -12.42 16.48 -4.01
CA ASP A 14 -12.70 17.18 -5.26
C ASP A 14 -11.40 17.66 -5.96
N SER A 15 -10.27 17.64 -5.24
CA SER A 15 -8.98 18.06 -5.76
C SER A 15 -7.85 17.29 -5.06
N CYS A 16 -7.51 16.13 -5.63
CA CYS A 16 -6.58 15.16 -5.06
C CYS A 16 -5.40 14.93 -6.01
N LEU A 17 -4.30 15.66 -5.79
CA LEU A 17 -3.05 15.42 -6.51
C LEU A 17 -2.10 14.56 -5.69
N VAL A 18 -1.46 13.58 -6.31
CA VAL A 18 -0.48 12.71 -5.65
C VAL A 18 0.78 12.58 -6.49
N ILE A 19 1.94 12.58 -5.83
CA ILE A 19 3.22 12.33 -6.49
C ILE A 19 3.58 10.86 -6.36
N ILE A 20 3.87 10.20 -7.49
CA ILE A 20 4.38 8.82 -7.54
C ILE A 20 5.56 8.79 -8.51
N LYS A 21 6.72 8.31 -8.06
CA LYS A 21 7.95 8.20 -8.86
C LYS A 21 8.30 9.51 -9.59
N GLY A 22 8.16 10.64 -8.89
CA GLY A 22 8.47 11.98 -9.40
C GLY A 22 7.47 12.56 -10.41
N ASN A 23 6.37 11.86 -10.70
CA ASN A 23 5.29 12.34 -11.56
C ASN A 23 4.07 12.71 -10.70
N VAL A 24 3.36 13.75 -11.12
CA VAL A 24 2.12 14.22 -10.51
C VAL A 24 0.93 13.61 -11.23
N TYR A 25 -0.01 13.07 -10.47
CA TYR A 25 -1.25 12.47 -10.94
C TYR A 25 -2.45 13.16 -10.31
N ASP A 26 -3.46 13.48 -11.11
CA ASP A 26 -4.78 13.85 -10.63
C ASP A 26 -5.62 12.60 -10.41
N LEU A 27 -5.90 12.30 -9.15
CA LEU A 27 -6.65 11.10 -8.76
C LEU A 27 -8.09 11.42 -8.34
N SER A 28 -8.55 12.67 -8.47
CA SER A 28 -9.86 13.13 -7.98
C SER A 28 -11.01 12.26 -8.52
N SER A 29 -10.98 11.95 -9.83
CA SER A 29 -11.97 11.09 -10.49
C SER A 29 -11.73 9.58 -10.30
N TYR A 30 -10.55 9.19 -9.80
CA TYR A 30 -10.16 7.79 -9.62
C TYR A 30 -10.45 7.25 -8.21
N LEU A 31 -10.72 8.14 -7.24
CA LEU A 31 -10.86 7.79 -5.82
C LEU A 31 -11.85 6.63 -5.57
N ASP A 32 -12.99 6.63 -6.26
CA ASP A 32 -14.08 5.69 -5.99
C ASP A 32 -13.94 4.34 -6.70
N VAL A 33 -13.07 4.29 -7.70
CA VAL A 33 -12.77 3.06 -8.45
C VAL A 33 -11.46 2.42 -8.02
N HIS A 34 -10.75 3.02 -7.06
CA HIS A 34 -9.52 2.46 -6.52
C HIS A 34 -9.80 1.16 -5.73
N PRO A 35 -9.22 0.01 -6.12
CA PRO A 35 -9.48 -1.26 -5.45
C PRO A 35 -9.08 -1.30 -3.97
N GLY A 36 -8.07 -0.52 -3.58
CA GLY A 36 -7.67 -0.35 -2.17
C GLY A 36 -8.53 0.64 -1.38
N GLY A 37 -9.58 1.19 -2.00
CA GLY A 37 -10.49 2.19 -1.44
C GLY A 37 -9.98 3.62 -1.52
N SER A 38 -10.90 4.60 -1.52
CA SER A 38 -10.57 6.03 -1.63
C SER A 38 -9.76 6.59 -0.46
N ARG A 39 -9.99 6.05 0.75
CA ARG A 39 -9.39 6.55 2.00
C ARG A 39 -7.86 6.56 1.99
N ILE A 40 -7.24 5.54 1.39
CA ILE A 40 -5.78 5.46 1.38
C ILE A 40 -5.16 6.49 0.44
N ILE A 41 -5.79 6.77 -0.72
CA ILE A 41 -5.34 7.82 -1.62
C ILE A 41 -5.48 9.19 -0.93
N LEU A 42 -6.64 9.46 -0.30
CA LEU A 42 -6.89 10.71 0.40
C LEU A 42 -5.88 10.99 1.53
N LYS A 43 -5.39 9.94 2.21
CA LYS A 43 -4.33 10.08 3.23
C LYS A 43 -3.04 10.70 2.64
N TYR A 44 -2.77 10.44 1.37
CA TYR A 44 -1.60 10.93 0.64
C TYR A 44 -1.92 12.07 -0.34
N ALA A 45 -3.13 12.61 -0.31
CA ALA A 45 -3.49 13.75 -1.14
C ALA A 45 -2.57 14.95 -0.83
N GLY A 46 -2.05 15.56 -1.89
CA GLY A 46 -1.06 16.64 -1.86
C GLY A 46 0.36 16.20 -1.44
N ARG A 47 0.66 14.90 -1.40
CA ARG A 47 1.94 14.35 -0.91
C ARG A 47 2.58 13.38 -1.90
N ASP A 48 3.82 12.99 -1.58
CA ASP A 48 4.54 11.94 -2.26
C ASP A 48 4.17 10.57 -1.65
N ALA A 49 3.53 9.72 -2.44
CA ALA A 49 3.06 8.41 -2.03
C ALA A 49 3.98 7.29 -2.50
N THR A 50 5.12 7.59 -3.13
CA THR A 50 5.96 6.59 -3.82
C THR A 50 6.30 5.39 -2.93
N GLN A 51 6.73 5.64 -1.68
CA GLN A 51 7.13 4.57 -0.75
C GLN A 51 5.96 3.74 -0.23
N ALA A 52 4.75 4.30 -0.18
CA ALA A 52 3.55 3.57 0.18
C ALA A 52 2.97 2.79 -1.00
N PHE A 53 3.15 3.30 -2.22
CA PHE A 53 2.61 2.73 -3.45
C PHE A 53 3.42 1.52 -3.94
N GLU A 54 4.75 1.67 -4.03
CA GLU A 54 5.65 0.71 -4.66
C GLU A 54 5.67 -0.72 -4.07
N PRO A 55 5.60 -0.94 -2.74
CA PRO A 55 5.58 -2.30 -2.20
C PRO A 55 4.24 -3.03 -2.37
N ILE A 56 3.18 -2.31 -2.77
CA ILE A 56 1.81 -2.86 -2.84
C ILE A 56 1.36 -3.09 -4.28
N HIS A 57 1.78 -2.23 -5.21
CA HIS A 57 1.28 -2.24 -6.58
C HIS A 57 2.31 -2.82 -7.55
N PRO A 58 1.88 -3.58 -8.57
CA PRO A 58 2.76 -4.01 -9.63
C PRO A 58 3.26 -2.79 -10.43
N PRO A 59 4.42 -2.91 -11.10
CA PRO A 59 5.08 -1.77 -11.76
C PRO A 59 4.27 -1.18 -12.92
N ASP A 60 3.30 -1.93 -13.46
CA ASP A 60 2.44 -1.56 -14.59
C ASP A 60 1.02 -1.12 -14.17
N ALA A 61 0.76 -1.00 -12.87
CA ALA A 61 -0.56 -0.66 -12.34
C ALA A 61 -1.06 0.71 -12.84
N ILE A 62 -0.15 1.68 -12.95
CA ILE A 62 -0.49 3.04 -13.37
C ILE A 62 -0.88 3.03 -14.85
N GLU A 63 -0.08 2.41 -15.70
CA GLU A 63 -0.27 2.37 -17.15
C GLU A 63 -1.55 1.61 -17.55
N LYS A 64 -1.94 0.59 -16.77
CA LYS A 64 -3.12 -0.22 -17.04
C LYS A 64 -4.42 0.41 -16.56
N HIS A 65 -4.40 1.11 -15.43
CA HIS A 65 -5.63 1.51 -14.73
C HIS A 65 -5.88 3.01 -14.70
N LEU A 66 -4.86 3.85 -14.95
CA LEU A 66 -5.04 5.29 -15.02
C LEU A 66 -5.01 5.75 -16.48
N PRO A 67 -6.03 6.52 -16.92
CA PRO A 67 -5.98 7.22 -18.19
C PRO A 67 -4.74 8.13 -18.27
N PRO A 68 -4.09 8.23 -19.44
CA PRO A 68 -2.89 9.05 -19.61
C PRO A 68 -3.14 10.54 -19.34
N GLU A 69 -4.38 10.99 -19.49
CA GLU A 69 -4.82 12.37 -19.23
C GLU A 69 -4.67 12.78 -17.75
N LEU A 70 -4.76 11.81 -16.82
CA LEU A 70 -4.61 12.08 -15.39
C LEU A 70 -3.14 12.29 -14.98
N LYS A 71 -2.18 11.99 -15.87
CA LYS A 71 -0.76 12.22 -15.64
C LYS A 71 -0.40 13.66 -16.03
N LEU A 72 -0.32 14.54 -15.05
CA LEU A 72 0.02 15.96 -15.25
C LEU A 72 1.50 16.18 -15.60
N GLY A 73 2.36 15.19 -15.31
CA GLY A 73 3.78 15.18 -15.68
C GLY A 73 4.74 15.33 -14.50
N PRO A 74 6.03 15.63 -14.75
CA PRO A 74 7.06 15.62 -13.72
C PRO A 74 6.97 16.81 -12.76
N VAL A 75 7.37 16.59 -11.50
CA VAL A 75 7.49 17.61 -10.46
C VAL A 75 8.80 18.40 -10.61
N ALA A 76 8.75 19.72 -10.46
CA ALA A 76 9.90 20.61 -10.69
C ALA A 76 11.01 20.52 -9.62
N GLU A 77 10.67 20.11 -8.40
CA GLU A 77 11.58 20.09 -7.24
C GLU A 77 11.87 18.63 -6.83
N ALA A 78 12.81 17.99 -7.53
CA ALA A 78 13.13 16.57 -7.37
C ALA A 78 13.93 16.25 -6.09
N ASN A 79 14.52 17.23 -5.39
CA ASN A 79 15.56 16.99 -4.37
C ASN A 79 15.41 17.80 -3.06
N VAL A 80 14.22 17.86 -2.47
CA VAL A 80 14.11 18.23 -1.04
C VAL A 80 13.61 17.01 -0.28
N GLY A 81 14.48 16.48 0.57
CA GLY A 81 14.28 15.29 1.38
C GLY A 81 13.01 15.37 2.19
N ILE A 82 11.96 14.73 1.69
CA ILE A 82 10.83 14.35 2.51
C ILE A 82 11.28 13.10 3.27
N PRO A 83 11.21 13.09 4.61
CA PRO A 83 11.42 11.87 5.36
C PRO A 83 10.49 10.80 4.78
N PRO A 84 11.00 9.59 4.48
CA PRO A 84 10.17 8.40 4.31
C PRO A 84 8.96 8.47 5.23
N ASP A 85 7.74 8.53 4.68
CA ASP A 85 6.55 8.29 5.51
C ASP A 85 6.76 6.87 6.08
N PRO A 86 6.57 6.65 7.40
CA PRO A 86 6.97 5.41 8.03
C PRO A 86 6.39 4.25 7.24
N ALA A 87 7.30 3.41 6.72
CA ALA A 87 6.95 2.21 5.99
C ALA A 87 5.86 1.46 6.75
N LEU A 88 4.91 0.86 6.01
CA LEU A 88 3.98 -0.08 6.61
C LEU A 88 4.75 -1.00 7.55
N PRO A 89 4.37 -1.09 8.84
CA PRO A 89 5.09 -1.91 9.81
C PRO A 89 5.06 -3.35 9.31
N GLY A 90 6.18 -3.77 8.74
CA GLY A 90 6.36 -5.03 8.08
C GLY A 90 7.80 -5.45 8.30
N ILE A 91 7.98 -6.66 8.81
CA ILE A 91 9.30 -7.26 8.98
C ILE A 91 9.92 -7.37 7.59
N SER A 92 11.13 -6.83 7.39
CA SER A 92 11.81 -6.90 6.11
C SER A 92 12.06 -8.36 5.70
N LEU A 93 12.15 -8.64 4.40
CA LEU A 93 12.36 -10.01 3.91
C LEU A 93 13.65 -10.64 4.47
N ALA A 94 14.68 -9.82 4.68
CA ALA A 94 15.96 -10.22 5.27
C ALA A 94 15.86 -10.53 6.79
N GLU A 95 15.02 -9.78 7.52
CA GLU A 95 14.73 -10.10 8.92
C GLU A 95 13.90 -11.37 9.04
N ARG A 96 12.99 -11.66 8.10
CA ARG A 96 12.18 -12.89 8.13
C ARG A 96 13.00 -14.17 7.94
N THR A 97 14.01 -14.16 7.09
CA THR A 97 14.83 -15.36 6.77
C THR A 97 15.86 -15.70 7.85
N THR A 98 16.27 -14.72 8.65
CA THR A 98 17.29 -14.90 9.70
C THR A 98 16.70 -15.00 11.11
N ASN A 99 15.42 -14.68 11.29
CA ASN A 99 14.77 -14.71 12.58
C ASN A 99 14.57 -16.16 13.08
N LYS A 100 15.26 -16.49 14.19
CA LYS A 100 15.21 -17.81 14.81
C LYS A 100 13.81 -18.23 15.24
N ASN A 101 12.95 -17.29 15.62
CA ASN A 101 11.56 -17.59 15.99
C ASN A 101 10.76 -18.04 14.76
N VAL A 102 10.95 -17.37 13.61
CA VAL A 102 10.34 -17.77 12.33
C VAL A 102 10.80 -19.18 11.94
N LEU A 103 12.11 -19.44 11.99
CA LEU A 103 12.68 -20.73 11.63
C LEU A 103 12.22 -21.86 12.56
N SER A 104 12.05 -21.58 13.86
CA SER A 104 11.51 -22.54 14.83
C SER A 104 10.05 -22.85 14.54
N LEU A 105 9.23 -21.83 14.25
CA LEU A 105 7.82 -22.00 13.90
C LEU A 105 7.65 -22.84 12.63
N LEU A 106 8.44 -22.58 11.59
CA LEU A 106 8.38 -23.34 10.34
C LEU A 106 8.76 -24.82 10.53
N ARG A 107 9.69 -25.14 11.44
CA ARG A 107 10.05 -26.53 11.75
C ARG A 107 8.96 -27.28 12.52
N SER A 108 8.09 -26.57 13.23
CA SER A 108 6.95 -27.17 13.93
C SER A 108 5.71 -27.35 13.07
N VAL A 109 5.73 -26.91 11.81
CA VAL A 109 4.58 -27.05 10.90
C VAL A 109 4.45 -28.50 10.42
N VAL A 110 3.34 -29.14 10.76
CA VAL A 110 3.00 -30.50 10.33
C VAL A 110 1.79 -30.50 9.39
N ASN A 111 0.87 -29.55 9.56
CA ASN A 111 -0.35 -29.44 8.76
C ASN A 111 -0.67 -27.98 8.36
N ILE A 112 -1.75 -27.79 7.58
CA ILE A 112 -2.15 -26.48 7.05
C ILE A 112 -2.55 -25.47 8.14
N HIS A 113 -3.12 -25.91 9.26
CA HIS A 113 -3.48 -25.03 10.38
C HIS A 113 -2.24 -24.52 11.12
N ASP A 114 -1.16 -25.30 11.15
CA ASP A 114 0.11 -24.85 11.74
C ASP A 114 0.73 -23.71 10.91
N PHE A 115 0.54 -23.72 9.57
CA PHE A 115 0.93 -22.59 8.73
C PHE A 115 0.12 -21.33 9.07
N GLU A 116 -1.19 -21.45 9.28
CA GLU A 116 -2.04 -20.33 9.69
C GLU A 116 -1.60 -19.78 11.06
N HIS A 117 -1.33 -20.67 12.02
CA HIS A 117 -0.85 -20.28 13.33
C HIS A 117 0.51 -19.57 13.25
N ALA A 118 1.47 -20.14 12.52
CA ALA A 118 2.77 -19.51 12.31
C ALA A 118 2.62 -18.13 11.63
N ALA A 119 1.73 -18.01 10.64
CA ALA A 119 1.45 -16.74 9.98
C ALA A 119 0.87 -15.70 10.96
N SER A 120 -0.02 -16.10 11.87
CA SER A 120 -0.59 -15.20 12.89
C SER A 120 0.45 -14.59 13.85
N GLN A 121 1.58 -15.28 14.05
CA GLN A 121 2.68 -14.82 14.91
C GLN A 121 3.70 -13.94 14.17
N ILE A 122 3.79 -14.08 12.84
CA ILE A 122 4.83 -13.45 12.01
C ILE A 122 4.29 -12.24 11.24
N LEU A 123 3.06 -12.31 10.74
CA LEU A 123 2.47 -11.24 9.95
C LEU A 123 2.01 -10.08 10.85
N ALA A 124 2.13 -8.87 10.34
CA ALA A 124 1.53 -7.71 10.99
C ALA A 124 0.01 -7.90 11.09
N PRO A 125 -0.66 -7.48 12.19
CA PRO A 125 -2.08 -7.76 12.41
C PRO A 125 -2.98 -7.36 11.24
N ARG A 126 -2.76 -6.19 10.65
CA ARG A 126 -3.53 -5.74 9.45
C ARG A 126 -3.37 -6.67 8.26
N LEU A 127 -2.17 -7.16 8.01
CA LEU A 127 -1.90 -8.04 6.88
C LEU A 127 -2.50 -9.43 7.12
N PHE A 128 -2.39 -9.94 8.36
CA PHE A 128 -3.04 -11.19 8.74
C PHE A 128 -4.57 -11.11 8.56
N SER A 129 -5.19 -10.01 8.99
CA SER A 129 -6.62 -9.80 8.81
C SER A 129 -7.05 -9.82 7.34
N VAL A 130 -6.26 -9.26 6.42
CA VAL A 130 -6.59 -9.30 4.97
C VAL A 130 -6.63 -10.74 4.45
N PHE A 131 -5.76 -11.62 4.94
CA PHE A 131 -5.73 -13.02 4.50
C PHE A 131 -6.76 -13.90 5.21
N LYS A 132 -7.05 -13.63 6.48
CA LYS A 132 -7.91 -14.49 7.31
C LYS A 132 -9.39 -14.11 7.27
N ALA A 133 -9.72 -12.83 7.05
CA ALA A 133 -11.08 -12.34 7.18
C ALA A 133 -12.05 -12.98 6.18
N GLY A 134 -13.25 -13.28 6.65
CA GLY A 134 -14.40 -13.67 5.85
C GLY A 134 -15.38 -12.51 5.61
N ALA A 135 -16.42 -12.76 4.82
CA ALA A 135 -17.52 -11.81 4.65
C ALA A 135 -18.46 -11.84 5.86
N ASP A 136 -18.97 -10.67 6.25
CA ASP A 136 -19.95 -10.45 7.31
C ASP A 136 -19.63 -11.14 8.65
N ASP A 137 -20.32 -12.24 8.98
CA ASP A 137 -20.17 -13.01 10.22
C ASP A 137 -19.16 -14.18 10.09
N GLU A 138 -18.51 -14.28 8.93
CA GLU A 138 -17.56 -15.33 8.56
C GLU A 138 -18.13 -16.76 8.58
N TYR A 139 -19.46 -16.93 8.69
CA TYR A 139 -20.06 -18.26 8.83
C TYR A 139 -19.71 -19.15 7.65
N THR A 140 -19.90 -18.68 6.42
CA THR A 140 -19.53 -19.44 5.21
C THR A 140 -18.04 -19.77 5.15
N ALA A 141 -17.16 -18.89 5.62
CA ALA A 141 -15.71 -19.11 5.59
C ALA A 141 -15.27 -20.19 6.58
N GLN A 142 -15.98 -20.36 7.69
CA GLN A 142 -15.68 -21.40 8.69
C GLN A 142 -16.17 -22.80 8.27
N TRP A 143 -17.10 -22.86 7.32
CA TRP A 143 -17.71 -24.11 6.85
C TRP A 143 -17.03 -24.72 5.61
N ASN A 144 -16.05 -24.03 5.00
CA ASN A 144 -15.29 -24.48 3.83
C ASN A 144 -13.82 -24.72 4.18
#